data_AF-A0AAN9EH74-F1
#
_entry.id   AF-A0AAN9EH74-F1
#
_cell.length_a   1.000
_cell.length_b   1.000
_cell.length_c   1.000
_cell.angle_alpha   90.00
_cell.angle_beta   90.00
_cell.angle_gamma   90.00
#
_symmetry.space_group_name_H-M   'P 1'
#
loop_
_entity.id
_entity.type
_entity.pdbx_description
1 polymer ?
#
loop_
_entity_poly.entity_id
_entity_poly.type
_entity_poly.pdbx_seq_one_letter_code
_entity_poly.pdbx_strand_id
1 'polypeptide(L)'
;MVPSMTAIVTSPPGTGKSAMEPTCAARSMEWSIQLEKGLRSSKPGVRVQAILQMGPHLQQWSTELESDIASNATSGLVSGEDRLFANTILLRLADAFRGGDKEIRLSVVKVFLFERKHRENRKHKMCKGLLSKARVANHLELLRRVKTVFDSGDLESKALALVLFGCWADFSNDNAQIRYLILSSLVSSHDCEVRTSLFAAGCLCELSDDFACTTLEMLFNMMNSSAVSLPLKLAAAQVFAKFKCFYSIAIKAFKIGQELVLNSSDEDVLVAMLLSLTQLASNFTLLTLNQVDFLESLVKQERTPRVQETAIRCLRFLFKKGRCLYPDEHLSSIEKCITKRPCSVNQVMQNPTVVCPSMSP
;
A
#
# COMPACT_ATOMS: atom_id res chain seq x y z
N MET A 1 -47.16 -29.47 71.38
CA MET A 1 -45.95 -28.64 71.16
C MET A 1 -45.57 -28.72 69.70
N VAL A 2 -45.65 -27.57 69.03
CA VAL A 2 -45.29 -27.25 67.63
C VAL A 2 -43.77 -26.92 67.59
N PRO A 3 -43.01 -26.87 66.46
CA PRO A 3 -43.33 -27.14 65.04
C PRO A 3 -42.38 -28.12 64.31
N SER A 4 -42.89 -28.71 63.23
CA SER A 4 -42.08 -29.22 62.10
C SER A 4 -41.87 -28.08 61.11
N MET A 5 -40.61 -27.72 60.83
CA MET A 5 -40.25 -26.66 59.88
C MET A 5 -40.15 -27.23 58.46
N THR A 6 -41.01 -26.72 57.59
CA THR A 6 -41.04 -26.90 56.14
C THR A 6 -39.78 -26.31 55.52
N ALA A 7 -38.91 -27.15 54.95
CA ALA A 7 -37.79 -26.70 54.13
C ALA A 7 -38.26 -26.49 52.69
N ILE A 8 -38.23 -25.24 52.25
CA ILE A 8 -38.50 -24.82 50.88
C ILE A 8 -37.37 -25.34 49.99
N VAL A 9 -37.69 -26.25 49.07
CA VAL A 9 -36.82 -26.65 47.96
C VAL A 9 -36.86 -25.54 46.92
N THR A 10 -35.91 -24.60 47.00
CA THR A 10 -35.62 -23.70 45.89
C THR A 10 -34.70 -24.43 44.90
N SER A 11 -35.26 -24.85 43.77
CA SER A 11 -34.53 -25.28 42.58
C SER A 11 -33.63 -24.14 42.06
N PRO A 12 -32.34 -24.38 41.74
CA PRO A 12 -31.55 -23.39 41.01
C PRO A 12 -32.06 -23.30 39.56
N PRO A 13 -32.19 -22.08 39.01
CA PRO A 13 -32.74 -21.88 37.68
C PRO A 13 -31.71 -22.22 36.60
N GLY A 14 -32.19 -22.94 35.58
CA GLY A 14 -31.75 -22.94 34.19
C GLY A 14 -30.29 -22.65 33.90
N THR A 15 -29.57 -23.71 33.53
CA THR A 15 -28.36 -23.66 32.71
C THR A 15 -28.65 -22.92 31.39
N GLY A 16 -28.50 -21.60 31.42
CA GLY A 16 -28.27 -20.82 30.21
C GLY A 16 -27.02 -21.37 29.54
N LYS A 17 -27.17 -21.93 28.34
CA LYS A 17 -26.06 -22.24 27.45
C LYS A 17 -25.30 -20.93 27.17
N SER A 18 -24.27 -20.64 27.95
CA SER A 18 -23.23 -19.72 27.53
C SER A 18 -22.52 -20.41 26.37
N ALA A 19 -22.92 -20.12 25.14
CA ALA A 19 -22.12 -20.51 23.98
C ALA A 19 -20.76 -19.83 24.15
N MET A 20 -19.78 -20.59 24.62
CA MET A 20 -18.41 -20.14 24.78
C MET A 20 -17.94 -19.63 23.41
N GLU A 21 -17.43 -18.41 23.37
CA GLU A 21 -16.96 -17.82 22.13
C GLU A 21 -15.82 -18.70 21.57
N PRO A 22 -15.87 -19.12 20.30
CA PRO A 22 -14.88 -20.05 19.77
C PRO A 22 -13.48 -19.44 19.84
N THR A 23 -12.50 -20.24 20.28
CA THR A 23 -11.09 -19.84 20.38
C THR A 23 -10.53 -19.44 19.01
N CYS A 24 -9.45 -18.65 18.98
CA CYS A 24 -8.76 -18.27 17.75
C CYS A 24 -8.39 -19.51 16.91
N ALA A 25 -7.87 -20.57 17.55
CA ALA A 25 -7.56 -21.85 16.89
C ALA A 25 -8.79 -22.54 16.28
N ALA A 26 -9.94 -22.55 16.98
CA ALA A 26 -11.17 -23.15 16.45
C ALA A 26 -11.70 -22.39 15.22
N ARG A 27 -11.69 -21.05 15.24
CA ARG A 27 -12.04 -20.22 14.07
C ARG A 27 -11.08 -20.47 12.91
N SER A 28 -9.79 -20.55 13.22
CA SER A 28 -8.72 -20.80 12.27
C SER A 28 -8.89 -22.12 11.53
N MET A 29 -9.22 -23.17 12.28
CA MET A 29 -9.51 -24.49 11.76
C MET A 29 -10.73 -24.47 10.85
N GLU A 30 -11.82 -23.83 11.29
CA GLU A 30 -13.06 -23.73 10.51
C GLU A 30 -12.82 -23.00 9.18
N TRP A 31 -12.14 -21.85 9.19
CA TRP A 31 -11.78 -21.12 7.96
C TRP A 31 -10.94 -21.98 7.02
N SER A 32 -10.01 -22.76 7.56
CA SER A 32 -9.19 -23.68 6.79
C SER A 32 -10.04 -24.75 6.11
N ILE A 33 -10.97 -25.38 6.84
CA ILE A 33 -11.89 -26.40 6.32
C ILE A 33 -12.81 -25.82 5.23
N GLN A 34 -13.39 -24.63 5.48
CA GLN A 34 -14.26 -23.96 4.53
C GLN A 34 -13.54 -23.62 3.23
N LEU A 35 -12.31 -23.12 3.32
CA LEU A 35 -11.48 -22.85 2.15
C LEU A 35 -11.22 -24.12 1.34
N GLU A 36 -10.80 -25.21 1.98
CA GLU A 36 -10.54 -26.49 1.31
C GLU A 36 -11.79 -27.05 0.63
N LYS A 37 -12.95 -27.02 1.32
CA LYS A 37 -14.23 -27.43 0.75
C LYS A 37 -14.61 -26.58 -0.46
N GLY A 38 -14.43 -25.26 -0.36
CA GLY A 38 -14.68 -24.32 -1.46
C GLY A 38 -13.77 -24.53 -2.66
N LEU A 39 -12.47 -24.76 -2.43
CA LEU A 39 -11.48 -25.01 -3.49
C LEU A 39 -11.70 -26.33 -4.23
N ARG A 40 -12.25 -27.35 -3.57
CA ARG A 40 -12.62 -28.64 -4.19
C ARG A 40 -13.95 -28.62 -4.95
N SER A 41 -14.73 -27.56 -4.81
CA SER A 41 -16.03 -27.46 -5.48
C SER A 41 -15.86 -27.36 -7.00
N SER A 42 -16.62 -28.18 -7.75
CA SER A 42 -16.75 -28.08 -9.21
C SER A 42 -17.74 -27.01 -9.66
N LYS A 43 -18.53 -26.46 -8.73
CA LYS A 43 -19.51 -25.41 -9.04
C LYS A 43 -18.81 -24.13 -9.51
N PRO A 44 -19.21 -23.53 -10.65
CA PRO A 44 -18.66 -22.26 -11.13
C PRO A 44 -18.72 -21.18 -10.05
N GLY A 45 -17.69 -20.34 -9.96
CA GLY A 45 -17.63 -19.22 -9.01
C GLY A 45 -17.37 -19.58 -7.55
N VAL A 46 -17.67 -20.80 -7.09
CA VAL A 46 -17.51 -21.17 -5.66
C VAL A 46 -16.05 -21.11 -5.20
N ARG A 47 -15.11 -21.55 -6.05
CA ARG A 47 -13.67 -21.48 -5.76
C ARG A 47 -13.20 -20.03 -5.55
N VAL A 48 -13.64 -19.13 -6.44
CA VAL A 48 -13.35 -17.69 -6.36
C VAL A 48 -13.95 -17.09 -5.08
N GLN A 49 -15.22 -17.39 -4.78
CA GLN A 49 -15.89 -16.90 -3.59
C GLN A 49 -15.20 -17.36 -2.30
N ALA A 50 -14.82 -18.63 -2.23
CA ALA A 50 -14.10 -19.19 -1.07
C ALA A 50 -12.75 -18.50 -0.83
N ILE A 51 -12.02 -18.18 -1.92
CA ILE A 51 -10.78 -17.41 -1.83
C ILE A 51 -11.06 -16.01 -1.30
N LEU A 52 -12.01 -15.28 -1.90
CA LEU A 52 -12.29 -13.89 -1.51
C LEU A 52 -12.78 -13.75 -0.07
N GLN A 53 -13.50 -14.75 0.46
CA GLN A 53 -13.91 -14.82 1.87
C GLN A 53 -12.71 -14.83 2.83
N MET A 54 -11.53 -15.28 2.40
CA MET A 54 -10.34 -15.24 3.24
C MET A 54 -9.84 -13.82 3.49
N GLY A 55 -10.16 -12.83 2.65
CA GLY A 55 -9.70 -11.44 2.83
C GLY A 55 -10.00 -10.87 4.21
N PRO A 56 -11.28 -10.80 4.63
CA PRO A 56 -11.67 -10.38 5.97
C PRO A 56 -11.06 -11.25 7.08
N HIS A 57 -10.96 -12.57 6.87
CA HIS A 57 -10.38 -13.49 7.87
C HIS A 57 -8.89 -13.24 8.10
N LEU A 58 -8.11 -12.96 7.05
CA LEU A 58 -6.70 -12.59 7.18
C LEU A 58 -6.54 -11.26 7.95
N GLN A 59 -7.43 -10.28 7.75
CA GLN A 59 -7.40 -9.03 8.51
C GLN A 59 -7.76 -9.23 9.98
N GLN A 60 -8.80 -10.03 10.24
CA GLN A 60 -9.22 -10.38 11.58
C GLN A 60 -8.08 -11.07 12.33
N TRP A 61 -7.44 -12.07 11.72
CA TRP A 61 -6.25 -12.71 12.29
C TRP A 61 -5.12 -11.74 12.53
N SER A 62 -4.76 -10.91 11.56
CA SER A 62 -3.74 -9.88 11.74
C SER A 62 -4.04 -8.96 12.93
N THR A 63 -5.31 -8.81 13.35
CA THR A 63 -5.75 -8.01 14.51
C THR A 63 -5.76 -8.81 15.80
N GLU A 64 -6.33 -10.02 15.81
CA GLU A 64 -6.42 -10.88 17.01
C GLU A 64 -5.02 -11.28 17.51
N LEU A 65 -4.07 -11.41 16.59
CA LEU A 65 -2.66 -11.66 16.89
C LEU A 65 -1.94 -10.44 17.50
N GLU A 66 -2.54 -9.24 17.46
CA GLU A 66 -2.08 -8.05 18.18
C GLU A 66 -2.53 -8.07 19.65
N SER A 67 -3.74 -8.59 19.93
CA SER A 67 -4.26 -8.74 21.31
C SER A 67 -3.60 -9.90 22.07
N ASP A 68 -3.20 -10.96 21.37
CA ASP A 68 -2.70 -12.18 21.99
C ASP A 68 -1.27 -12.06 22.57
N ILE A 69 -0.53 -11.00 22.22
CA ILE A 69 0.72 -10.63 22.88
C ILE A 69 0.45 -10.12 24.31
N ALA A 70 -0.76 -9.63 24.61
CA ALA A 70 -1.14 -9.11 25.93
C ALA A 70 -1.82 -10.13 26.84
N SER A 71 -2.51 -11.16 26.30
CA SER A 71 -3.35 -12.10 27.08
C SER A 71 -2.72 -13.45 27.40
N ASN A 72 -1.70 -13.90 26.66
CA ASN A 72 -1.14 -15.26 26.77
C ASN A 72 -0.33 -15.57 28.05
N ALA A 73 -0.27 -14.66 29.02
CA ALA A 73 0.37 -14.93 30.31
C ALA A 73 -0.53 -15.69 31.32
N THR A 74 -1.83 -15.91 31.02
CA THR A 74 -2.79 -16.35 32.06
C THR A 74 -3.64 -17.57 31.72
N SER A 75 -3.63 -18.09 30.50
CA SER A 75 -4.46 -19.23 30.11
C SER A 75 -3.59 -20.34 29.53
N GLY A 76 -3.60 -21.52 30.15
CA GLY A 76 -2.87 -22.72 29.71
C GLY A 76 -3.38 -23.34 28.40
N LEU A 77 -3.67 -22.51 27.40
CA LEU A 77 -3.99 -22.91 26.03
C LEU A 77 -2.71 -23.32 25.30
N VAL A 78 -2.79 -24.33 24.43
CA VAL A 78 -1.66 -24.73 23.57
C VAL A 78 -1.36 -23.59 22.60
N SER A 79 -0.35 -22.78 22.94
CA SER A 79 0.09 -21.66 22.14
C SER A 79 0.65 -22.14 20.79
N GLY A 80 0.04 -21.73 19.67
CA GLY A 80 0.61 -21.91 18.33
C GLY A 80 -0.15 -22.80 17.34
N GLU A 81 -1.27 -23.45 17.73
CA GLU A 81 -2.09 -24.24 16.80
C GLU A 81 -2.74 -23.37 15.71
N ASP A 82 -3.14 -22.16 16.07
CA ASP A 82 -3.61 -21.11 15.16
C ASP A 82 -2.60 -20.83 14.02
N ARG A 83 -1.29 -20.86 14.34
CA ARG A 83 -0.21 -20.67 13.35
C ARG A 83 -0.12 -21.81 12.35
N LEU A 84 -0.41 -23.04 12.77
CA LEU A 84 -0.43 -24.20 11.87
C LEU A 84 -1.56 -24.07 10.85
N PHE A 85 -2.75 -23.65 11.29
CA PHE A 85 -3.89 -23.40 10.40
C PHE A 85 -3.63 -22.21 9.48
N ALA A 86 -3.07 -21.12 9.99
CA ALA A 86 -2.67 -19.97 9.17
C ALA A 86 -1.69 -20.39 8.05
N ASN A 87 -0.63 -21.11 8.41
CA ASN A 87 0.32 -21.64 7.44
C ASN A 87 -0.36 -22.56 6.40
N THR A 88 -1.29 -23.41 6.84
CA THR A 88 -2.07 -24.28 5.96
C THR A 88 -2.94 -23.48 4.98
N ILE A 89 -3.61 -22.43 5.44
CA ILE A 89 -4.41 -21.54 4.58
C ILE A 89 -3.51 -20.83 3.56
N LEU A 90 -2.37 -20.29 3.99
CA LEU A 90 -1.43 -19.62 3.08
C LEU A 90 -0.92 -20.58 2.00
N LEU A 91 -0.58 -21.82 2.37
CA LEU A 91 -0.16 -22.86 1.43
C LEU A 91 -1.27 -23.22 0.43
N ARG A 92 -2.52 -23.35 0.90
CA ARG A 92 -3.69 -23.61 0.04
C ARG A 92 -3.95 -22.48 -0.95
N LEU A 93 -3.81 -21.21 -0.51
CA LEU A 93 -3.93 -20.06 -1.39
C LEU A 93 -2.80 -20.01 -2.43
N ALA A 94 -1.57 -20.37 -2.05
CA ALA A 94 -0.45 -20.47 -2.98
C ALA A 94 -0.64 -21.62 -3.99
N ASP A 95 -1.20 -22.76 -3.56
CA ASP A 95 -1.53 -23.88 -4.46
C ASP A 95 -2.66 -23.50 -5.43
N ALA A 96 -3.69 -22.79 -4.94
CA ALA A 96 -4.75 -22.26 -5.78
C ALA A 96 -4.20 -21.26 -6.82
N PHE A 97 -3.26 -20.40 -6.43
CA PHE A 97 -2.59 -19.50 -7.37
C PHE A 97 -1.77 -20.26 -8.42
N ARG A 98 -1.05 -21.31 -7.99
CA ARG A 98 -0.20 -22.13 -8.87
C ARG A 98 -1.00 -22.90 -9.91
N GLY A 99 -2.06 -23.59 -9.49
CA GLY A 99 -2.87 -24.45 -10.36
C GLY A 99 -4.11 -23.79 -10.96
N GLY A 100 -4.44 -22.56 -10.53
CA GLY A 100 -5.66 -21.87 -10.93
C GLY A 100 -5.59 -21.21 -12.30
N ASP A 101 -6.76 -20.93 -12.87
CA ASP A 101 -6.90 -20.04 -14.02
C ASP A 101 -6.68 -18.56 -13.63
N LYS A 102 -6.86 -17.67 -14.61
CA LYS A 102 -6.74 -16.23 -14.45
C LYS A 102 -7.62 -15.67 -13.32
N GLU A 103 -8.87 -16.11 -13.21
CA GLU A 103 -9.80 -15.60 -12.21
C GLU A 103 -9.41 -16.03 -10.79
N ILE A 104 -8.97 -17.27 -10.64
CA ILE A 104 -8.46 -17.80 -9.37
C ILE A 104 -7.20 -17.04 -8.95
N ARG A 105 -6.23 -16.86 -9.85
CA ARG A 105 -4.99 -16.12 -9.56
C ARG A 105 -5.29 -14.69 -9.11
N LEU A 106 -6.16 -14.00 -9.86
CA LEU A 106 -6.58 -12.64 -9.54
C LEU A 106 -7.27 -12.57 -8.16
N SER A 107 -8.09 -13.56 -7.82
CA SER A 107 -8.79 -13.61 -6.53
C SER A 107 -7.82 -13.78 -5.37
N VAL A 108 -6.80 -14.63 -5.52
CA VAL A 108 -5.73 -14.77 -4.52
C VAL A 108 -4.97 -13.45 -4.33
N VAL A 109 -4.60 -12.78 -5.43
CA VAL A 109 -3.92 -11.48 -5.36
C VAL A 109 -4.78 -10.42 -4.65
N LYS A 110 -6.09 -10.38 -4.94
CA LYS A 110 -7.03 -9.45 -4.28
C LYS A 110 -7.05 -9.64 -2.76
N VAL A 111 -7.04 -10.88 -2.28
CA VAL A 111 -7.01 -11.18 -0.84
C VAL A 111 -5.76 -10.59 -0.17
N PHE A 112 -4.59 -10.78 -0.78
CA PHE A 112 -3.33 -10.28 -0.21
C PHE A 112 -3.18 -8.75 -0.35
N LEU A 113 -3.67 -8.15 -1.43
CA LEU A 113 -3.74 -6.68 -1.56
C LEU A 113 -4.67 -6.08 -0.49
N PHE A 114 -5.80 -6.73 -0.22
CA PHE A 114 -6.75 -6.30 0.79
C PHE A 114 -6.15 -6.35 2.21
N GLU A 115 -5.42 -7.43 2.53
CA GLU A 115 -4.69 -7.57 3.79
C GLU A 115 -3.59 -6.48 3.92
N ARG A 116 -2.82 -6.26 2.86
CA ARG A 116 -1.75 -5.24 2.83
C ARG A 116 -2.29 -3.83 3.03
N LYS A 117 -3.35 -3.44 2.31
CA LYS A 117 -3.97 -2.11 2.42
C LYS A 117 -4.42 -1.82 3.85
N HIS A 118 -4.94 -2.85 4.52
CA HIS A 118 -5.32 -2.74 5.92
C HIS A 118 -4.13 -2.48 6.84
N ARG A 119 -2.96 -3.09 6.60
CA ARG A 119 -1.73 -2.76 7.34
C ARG A 119 -1.26 -1.33 7.13
N GLU A 120 -1.25 -0.86 5.88
CA GLU A 120 -0.77 0.50 5.55
C GLU A 120 -1.60 1.60 6.25
N ASN A 121 -2.88 1.33 6.51
CA ASN A 121 -3.79 2.27 7.19
C ASN A 121 -3.66 2.27 8.72
N ARG A 122 -2.99 1.29 9.34
CA ARG A 122 -2.84 1.24 10.80
C ARG A 122 -1.74 2.19 11.27
N LYS A 123 -2.08 3.02 12.25
CA LYS A 123 -1.18 4.04 12.84
C LYS A 123 -0.09 3.45 13.74
N HIS A 124 -0.11 2.16 14.06
CA HIS A 124 0.84 1.53 14.99
C HIS A 124 1.83 0.63 14.24
N LYS A 125 3.06 1.14 14.13
CA LYS A 125 4.21 0.58 13.37
C LYS A 125 4.86 -0.64 14.04
N MET A 126 4.37 -1.06 15.21
CA MET A 126 5.03 -2.06 16.06
C MET A 126 4.55 -3.51 15.82
N CYS A 127 3.46 -3.71 15.09
CA CYS A 127 2.85 -5.03 14.95
C CYS A 127 3.28 -5.70 13.64
N LYS A 128 4.13 -6.71 13.79
CA LYS A 128 4.48 -7.67 12.73
C LYS A 128 3.24 -8.54 12.45
N GLY A 129 2.42 -8.13 11.47
CA GLY A 129 1.17 -8.79 11.10
C GLY A 129 1.32 -10.26 10.68
N LEU A 130 0.22 -10.91 10.28
CA LEU A 130 0.17 -12.35 9.95
C LEU A 130 1.28 -12.82 8.99
N LEU A 131 1.62 -11.98 8.02
CA LEU A 131 2.61 -12.25 6.96
C LEU A 131 4.03 -11.88 7.35
N SER A 132 4.26 -11.50 8.61
CA SER A 132 5.63 -11.30 9.09
C SER A 132 6.42 -12.61 9.03
N LYS A 133 7.69 -12.55 8.64
CA LYS A 133 8.54 -13.72 8.46
C LYS A 133 8.53 -14.68 9.66
N ALA A 134 8.56 -14.14 10.88
CA ALA A 134 8.55 -14.93 12.12
C ALA A 134 7.27 -15.77 12.33
N ARG A 135 6.19 -15.46 11.62
CA ARG A 135 4.88 -16.11 11.73
C ARG A 135 4.56 -17.02 10.54
N VAL A 136 5.26 -16.86 9.42
CA VAL A 136 5.06 -17.67 8.22
C VAL A 136 6.11 -18.78 8.16
N ALA A 137 5.78 -19.94 8.74
CA ALA A 137 6.69 -21.07 8.83
C ALA A 137 7.23 -21.53 7.47
N ASN A 138 6.36 -21.76 6.48
CA ASN A 138 6.74 -22.28 5.16
C ASN A 138 6.90 -21.17 4.10
N HIS A 139 7.44 -20.02 4.48
CA HIS A 139 7.58 -18.87 3.57
C HIS A 139 8.38 -19.19 2.29
N LEU A 140 9.42 -20.02 2.37
CA LEU A 140 10.19 -20.45 1.19
C LEU A 140 9.35 -21.25 0.19
N GLU A 141 8.47 -22.12 0.69
CA GLU A 141 7.59 -22.93 -0.17
C GLU A 141 6.50 -22.06 -0.83
N LEU A 142 5.98 -21.05 -0.11
CA LEU A 142 5.07 -20.06 -0.70
C LEU A 142 5.75 -19.32 -1.87
N LEU A 143 6.97 -18.82 -1.65
CA LEU A 143 7.74 -18.14 -2.69
C LEU A 143 8.01 -19.05 -3.88
N ARG A 144 8.39 -20.31 -3.64
CA ARG A 144 8.66 -21.30 -4.69
C ARG A 144 7.44 -21.55 -5.59
N ARG A 145 6.24 -21.67 -4.99
CA ARG A 145 4.99 -21.90 -5.73
C ARG A 145 4.62 -20.71 -6.61
N VAL A 146 4.73 -19.49 -6.09
CA VAL A 146 4.47 -18.27 -6.86
C VAL A 146 5.54 -18.05 -7.93
N LYS A 147 6.81 -18.31 -7.62
CA LYS A 147 7.91 -18.23 -8.59
C LYS A 147 7.71 -19.18 -9.76
N THR A 148 7.19 -20.39 -9.53
CA THR A 148 6.86 -21.32 -10.62
C THR A 148 5.89 -20.70 -11.63
N VAL A 149 4.89 -19.95 -11.15
CA VAL A 149 3.93 -19.24 -12.00
C VAL A 149 4.59 -18.07 -12.73
N PHE A 150 5.53 -17.37 -12.08
CA PHE A 150 6.30 -16.33 -12.76
C PHE A 150 7.19 -16.91 -13.88
N ASP A 151 7.90 -18.00 -13.60
CA ASP A 151 8.86 -18.58 -14.55
C ASP A 151 8.16 -19.16 -15.80
N SER A 152 6.98 -19.76 -15.63
CA SER A 152 6.25 -20.48 -16.70
C SER A 152 5.00 -19.78 -17.21
N GLY A 153 4.57 -18.70 -16.57
CA GLY A 153 3.31 -18.03 -16.87
C GLY A 153 3.37 -17.05 -18.03
N ASP A 154 2.18 -16.70 -18.52
CA ASP A 154 1.99 -15.57 -19.43
C ASP A 154 2.25 -14.22 -18.73
N LEU A 155 2.21 -13.13 -19.50
CA LEU A 155 2.48 -11.77 -19.00
C LEU A 155 1.60 -11.40 -17.81
N GLU A 156 0.33 -11.79 -17.83
CA GLU A 156 -0.60 -11.50 -16.74
C GLU A 156 -0.29 -12.30 -15.48
N SER A 157 0.04 -13.59 -15.63
CA SER A 157 0.44 -14.45 -14.51
C SER A 157 1.73 -13.97 -13.87
N LYS A 158 2.71 -13.52 -14.67
CA LYS A 158 3.94 -12.86 -14.19
C LYS A 158 3.64 -11.59 -13.40
N ALA A 159 2.78 -10.73 -13.93
CA ALA A 159 2.37 -9.49 -13.28
C ALA A 159 1.68 -9.78 -11.93
N LEU A 160 0.78 -10.76 -11.87
CA LEU A 160 0.12 -11.17 -10.62
C LEU A 160 1.11 -11.77 -9.61
N ALA A 161 2.11 -12.53 -10.06
CA ALA A 161 3.15 -13.08 -9.20
C ALA A 161 4.03 -11.97 -8.58
N LEU A 162 4.40 -10.95 -9.35
CA LEU A 162 5.11 -9.76 -8.85
C LEU A 162 4.30 -9.06 -7.75
N VAL A 163 2.99 -8.87 -7.95
CA VAL A 163 2.12 -8.29 -6.92
C VAL A 163 2.12 -9.13 -5.64
N LEU A 164 2.08 -10.46 -5.74
CA LEU A 164 2.18 -11.33 -4.55
C LEU A 164 3.52 -11.19 -3.83
N PHE A 165 4.64 -11.15 -4.56
CA PHE A 165 5.95 -10.91 -3.94
C PHE A 165 6.00 -9.58 -3.19
N GLY A 166 5.35 -8.53 -3.71
CA GLY A 166 5.18 -7.25 -3.02
C GLY A 166 4.28 -7.34 -1.78
N CYS A 167 3.18 -8.10 -1.83
CA CYS A 167 2.33 -8.34 -0.66
C CYS A 167 3.06 -9.12 0.43
N TRP A 168 4.04 -9.93 0.05
CA TRP A 168 4.84 -10.78 0.93
C TRP A 168 6.23 -10.21 1.24
N ALA A 169 6.39 -8.89 1.12
CA ALA A 169 7.67 -8.18 1.30
C ALA A 169 8.45 -8.61 2.55
N ASP A 170 7.76 -8.83 3.67
CA ASP A 170 8.34 -9.23 4.97
C ASP A 170 9.26 -10.47 4.89
N PHE A 171 9.02 -11.40 3.96
CA PHE A 171 9.87 -12.59 3.76
C PHE A 171 10.36 -12.77 2.33
N SER A 172 9.78 -12.09 1.34
CA SER A 172 10.32 -12.07 -0.03
C SER A 172 11.62 -11.26 -0.11
N ASN A 173 11.77 -10.23 0.73
CA ASN A 173 12.96 -9.39 0.80
C ASN A 173 14.25 -10.17 1.13
N ASP A 174 14.15 -11.29 1.84
CA ASP A 174 15.35 -12.07 2.22
C ASP A 174 15.74 -13.10 1.15
N ASN A 175 14.95 -13.25 0.10
CA ASN A 175 15.22 -14.19 -0.98
C ASN A 175 15.89 -13.48 -2.16
N ALA A 176 17.20 -13.68 -2.32
CA ALA A 176 18.00 -13.05 -3.37
C ALA A 176 17.46 -13.30 -4.79
N GLN A 177 16.89 -14.48 -5.07
CA GLN A 177 16.31 -14.77 -6.39
C GLN A 177 15.06 -13.93 -6.64
N ILE A 178 14.21 -13.75 -5.64
CA ILE A 178 13.00 -12.92 -5.76
C ILE A 178 13.38 -11.44 -5.88
N ARG A 179 14.36 -10.97 -5.11
CA ARG A 179 14.90 -9.60 -5.25
C ARG A 179 15.40 -9.34 -6.66
N TYR A 180 16.23 -10.24 -7.19
CA TYR A 180 16.77 -10.14 -8.54
C TYR A 180 15.65 -10.14 -9.59
N LEU A 181 14.67 -11.04 -9.45
CA LEU A 181 13.51 -11.14 -10.35
C LEU A 181 12.71 -9.84 -10.37
N ILE A 182 12.44 -9.21 -9.22
CA ILE A 182 11.77 -7.92 -9.16
C ILE A 182 12.59 -6.86 -9.90
N LEU A 183 13.88 -6.73 -9.57
CA LEU A 183 14.74 -5.72 -10.21
C LEU A 183 14.86 -5.92 -11.72
N SER A 184 15.06 -7.15 -12.20
CA SER A 184 15.13 -7.43 -13.63
C SER A 184 13.81 -7.17 -14.36
N SER A 185 12.68 -7.32 -13.68
CA SER A 185 11.36 -7.01 -14.23
C SER A 185 11.11 -5.49 -14.42
N LEU A 186 11.90 -4.62 -13.78
CA LEU A 186 11.79 -3.15 -13.96
C LEU A 186 12.28 -2.68 -15.34
N VAL A 187 13.07 -3.51 -16.03
CA VAL A 187 13.60 -3.23 -17.37
C VAL A 187 12.95 -4.12 -18.46
N SER A 188 11.81 -4.74 -18.13
CA SER A 188 11.01 -5.49 -19.09
C SER A 188 10.47 -4.58 -20.20
N SER A 189 10.28 -5.14 -21.39
CA SER A 189 9.61 -4.47 -22.52
C SER A 189 8.09 -4.36 -22.35
N HIS A 190 7.53 -4.94 -21.29
CA HIS A 190 6.09 -4.98 -21.04
C HIS A 190 5.69 -4.07 -19.87
N ASP A 191 4.98 -2.98 -20.17
CA ASP A 191 4.52 -2.00 -19.18
C ASP A 191 3.74 -2.61 -18.01
N CYS A 192 2.95 -3.67 -18.27
CA CYS A 192 2.21 -4.35 -17.20
C CYS A 192 3.14 -5.00 -16.17
N GLU A 193 4.22 -5.63 -16.64
CA GLU A 193 5.23 -6.29 -15.81
C GLU A 193 6.04 -5.24 -15.04
N VAL A 194 6.54 -4.21 -15.72
CA VAL A 194 7.27 -3.09 -15.11
C VAL A 194 6.45 -2.43 -14.02
N ARG A 195 5.17 -2.13 -14.27
CA ARG A 195 4.27 -1.50 -13.29
C ARG A 195 4.06 -2.37 -12.05
N THR A 196 3.86 -3.67 -12.22
CA THR A 196 3.74 -4.58 -11.06
C THR A 196 5.07 -4.80 -10.34
N SER A 197 6.19 -4.71 -11.06
CA SER A 197 7.51 -4.72 -10.44
C SER A 197 7.77 -3.46 -9.63
N LEU A 198 7.40 -2.27 -10.11
CA LEU A 198 7.49 -1.01 -9.36
C LEU A 198 6.70 -1.09 -8.05
N PHE A 199 5.51 -1.70 -8.08
CA PHE A 199 4.75 -1.99 -6.86
C PHE A 199 5.55 -2.89 -5.91
N ALA A 200 6.05 -4.04 -6.39
CA ALA A 200 6.80 -4.98 -5.55
C ALA A 200 8.09 -4.37 -5.00
N ALA A 201 8.86 -3.68 -5.84
CA ALA A 201 10.08 -2.99 -5.47
C ALA A 201 9.81 -1.95 -4.38
N GLY A 202 8.79 -1.10 -4.56
CA GLY A 202 8.38 -0.15 -3.53
C GLY A 202 8.01 -0.81 -2.21
N CYS A 203 7.43 -2.01 -2.23
CA CYS A 203 7.15 -2.77 -1.01
C CYS A 203 8.44 -3.21 -0.30
N LEU A 204 9.45 -3.67 -1.03
CA LEU A 204 10.74 -4.10 -0.48
C LEU A 204 11.60 -2.92 -0.01
N CYS A 205 11.53 -1.77 -0.68
CA CYS A 205 12.24 -0.55 -0.25
C CYS A 205 11.80 -0.05 1.14
N GLU A 206 10.63 -0.46 1.63
CA GLU A 206 10.21 -0.17 3.00
C GLU A 206 10.96 -1.00 4.05
N LEU A 207 11.72 -2.03 3.65
CA LEU A 207 12.33 -3.03 4.54
C LEU A 207 13.86 -3.16 4.42
N SER A 208 14.44 -2.90 3.24
CA SER A 208 15.88 -3.09 2.98
C SER A 208 16.51 -1.83 2.40
N ASP A 209 17.65 -1.42 2.98
CA ASP A 209 18.44 -0.26 2.54
C ASP A 209 19.20 -0.53 1.24
N ASP A 210 19.85 -1.70 1.13
CA ASP A 210 20.63 -2.09 -0.04
C ASP A 210 19.73 -2.26 -1.27
N PHE A 211 18.56 -2.91 -1.13
CA PHE A 211 17.58 -2.99 -2.19
C PHE A 211 17.03 -1.61 -2.58
N ALA A 212 16.79 -0.75 -1.60
CA ALA A 212 16.31 0.60 -1.81
C ALA A 212 17.33 1.47 -2.56
N CYS A 213 18.62 1.38 -2.24
CA CYS A 213 19.69 2.07 -2.96
C CYS A 213 19.67 1.71 -4.46
N THR A 214 19.67 0.42 -4.78
CA THR A 214 19.63 -0.04 -6.18
C THR A 214 18.34 0.39 -6.88
N THR A 215 17.19 0.24 -6.21
CA THR A 215 15.90 0.65 -6.79
C THR A 215 15.88 2.14 -7.09
N LEU A 216 16.38 2.99 -6.20
CA LEU A 216 16.42 4.43 -6.39
C LEU A 216 17.23 4.85 -7.62
N GLU A 217 18.36 4.19 -7.87
CA GLU A 217 19.17 4.41 -9.08
C GLU A 217 18.42 4.01 -10.35
N MET A 218 17.72 2.87 -10.32
CA MET A 218 16.88 2.45 -11.44
C MET A 218 15.71 3.42 -11.70
N LEU A 219 15.07 3.94 -10.65
CA LEU A 219 14.01 4.94 -10.78
C LEU A 219 14.54 6.24 -11.39
N PHE A 220 15.71 6.72 -10.95
CA PHE A 220 16.31 7.91 -11.52
C PHE A 220 16.54 7.77 -13.04
N ASN A 221 17.10 6.64 -13.47
CA ASN A 221 17.29 6.35 -14.90
C ASN A 221 15.95 6.24 -15.64
N MET A 222 14.94 5.60 -15.04
CA MET A 222 13.61 5.47 -15.61
C MET A 222 12.92 6.82 -15.82
N MET A 223 13.05 7.74 -14.86
CA MET A 223 12.44 9.07 -14.92
C MET A 223 13.07 9.95 -16.01
N ASN A 224 14.40 9.86 -16.18
CA ASN A 224 15.14 10.62 -17.18
C ASN A 224 15.13 10.01 -18.59
N SER A 225 14.78 8.73 -18.73
CA SER A 225 14.71 8.07 -20.03
C SER A 225 13.53 8.55 -20.87
N SER A 226 13.76 8.86 -22.15
CA SER A 226 12.69 9.16 -23.12
C SER A 226 11.97 7.90 -23.61
N ALA A 227 12.57 6.72 -23.45
CA ALA A 227 11.99 5.45 -23.87
C ALA A 227 10.88 4.94 -22.92
N VAL A 228 10.81 5.48 -21.70
CA VAL A 228 9.83 5.06 -20.69
C VAL A 228 8.54 5.83 -20.86
N SER A 229 7.42 5.10 -20.93
CA SER A 229 6.08 5.67 -21.09
C SER A 229 5.67 6.51 -19.87
N LEU A 230 4.86 7.55 -20.09
CA LEU A 230 4.38 8.44 -19.02
C LEU A 230 3.69 7.65 -17.87
N PRO A 231 2.81 6.67 -18.11
CA PRO A 231 2.20 5.89 -17.01
C PRO A 231 3.22 5.19 -16.11
N LEU A 232 4.33 4.71 -16.68
CA LEU A 232 5.43 4.11 -15.92
C LEU A 232 6.22 5.15 -15.14
N LYS A 233 6.46 6.34 -15.69
CA LYS A 233 7.08 7.46 -14.95
C LYS A 233 6.22 7.89 -13.77
N LEU A 234 4.90 7.95 -13.93
CA LEU A 234 3.99 8.27 -12.83
C LEU A 234 4.00 7.17 -11.75
N ALA A 235 4.06 5.89 -12.14
CA ALA A 235 4.20 4.79 -11.20
C ALA A 235 5.56 4.83 -10.48
N ALA A 236 6.65 5.14 -11.19
CA ALA A 236 7.99 5.30 -10.63
C ALA A 236 8.06 6.45 -9.63
N ALA A 237 7.44 7.59 -9.95
CA ALA A 237 7.31 8.73 -9.05
C ALA A 237 6.66 8.33 -7.72
N GLN A 238 5.60 7.51 -7.76
CA GLN A 238 4.91 7.03 -6.56
C GLN A 238 5.80 6.16 -5.66
N VAL A 239 6.79 5.46 -6.22
CA VAL A 239 7.74 4.65 -5.43
C VAL A 239 8.60 5.52 -4.52
N PHE A 240 8.83 6.82 -4.85
CA PHE A 240 9.59 7.71 -3.97
C PHE A 240 8.99 7.82 -2.57
N ALA A 241 7.66 7.72 -2.44
CA ALA A 241 6.98 7.74 -1.14
C ALA A 241 7.31 6.52 -0.24
N LYS A 242 7.93 5.47 -0.82
CA LYS A 242 8.22 4.19 -0.16
C LYS A 242 9.60 4.13 0.49
N PHE A 243 10.50 5.08 0.22
CA PHE A 243 11.86 5.15 0.82
C PHE A 243 11.87 5.62 2.28
N LYS A 244 11.00 5.05 3.12
CA LYS A 244 10.77 5.47 4.51
C LYS A 244 11.43 4.57 5.55
N CYS A 245 12.22 3.58 5.12
CA CYS A 245 12.86 2.60 6.00
C CYS A 245 13.95 3.24 6.86
N PHE A 246 14.90 3.92 6.23
CA PHE A 246 16.03 4.58 6.88
C PHE A 246 16.13 6.04 6.48
N TYR A 247 16.59 6.89 7.40
CA TYR A 247 16.74 8.32 7.11
C TYR A 247 17.77 8.58 5.99
N SER A 248 18.88 7.84 5.95
CA SER A 248 19.94 7.96 4.94
C SER A 248 19.43 7.73 3.51
N ILE A 249 18.59 6.71 3.30
CA ILE A 249 17.98 6.48 1.99
C ILE A 249 16.86 7.48 1.71
N ALA A 250 16.08 7.86 2.72
CA ALA A 250 15.01 8.83 2.59
C ALA A 250 15.54 10.20 2.12
N ILE A 251 16.63 10.70 2.71
CA ILE A 251 17.24 11.96 2.30
C ILE A 251 17.85 11.88 0.89
N LYS A 252 18.46 10.74 0.51
CA LYS A 252 18.96 10.53 -0.85
C LYS A 252 17.82 10.56 -1.86
N ALA A 253 16.75 9.80 -1.62
CA ALA A 253 15.55 9.77 -2.45
C ALA A 253 14.88 11.15 -2.53
N PHE A 254 14.82 11.87 -1.42
CA PHE A 254 14.27 13.22 -1.37
C PHE A 254 15.04 14.19 -2.27
N LYS A 255 16.37 14.24 -2.14
CA LYS A 255 17.24 15.12 -2.96
C LYS A 255 17.15 14.79 -4.45
N ILE A 256 17.23 13.51 -4.81
CA ILE A 256 17.07 13.06 -6.19
C ILE A 256 15.69 13.43 -6.73
N GLY A 257 14.63 13.26 -5.94
CA GLY A 257 13.30 13.65 -6.37
C GLY A 257 13.13 15.16 -6.55
N GLN A 258 13.76 15.98 -5.70
CA GLN A 258 13.77 17.44 -5.89
C GLN A 258 14.46 17.84 -7.20
N GLU A 259 15.60 17.23 -7.50
CA GLU A 259 16.30 17.42 -8.76
C GLU A 259 15.41 17.08 -9.96
N LEU A 260 14.74 15.92 -9.92
CA LEU A 260 13.78 15.52 -10.96
C LEU A 260 12.62 16.51 -11.11
N VAL A 261 12.11 17.08 -10.02
CA VAL A 261 11.06 18.11 -10.06
C VAL A 261 11.58 19.41 -10.68
N LEU A 262 12.81 19.81 -10.37
CA LEU A 262 13.35 21.06 -10.91
C LEU A 262 13.66 20.94 -12.41
N ASN A 263 14.09 19.76 -12.86
CA ASN A 263 14.52 19.50 -14.24
C ASN A 263 13.39 19.03 -15.17
N SER A 264 12.24 18.61 -14.64
CA SER A 264 11.10 18.15 -15.47
C SER A 264 10.24 19.33 -15.95
N SER A 265 9.81 19.26 -17.22
CA SER A 265 8.77 20.11 -17.80
C SER A 265 7.39 19.44 -17.84
N ASP A 266 7.31 18.14 -17.58
CA ASP A 266 6.06 17.37 -17.60
C ASP A 266 5.27 17.59 -16.31
N GLU A 267 4.12 18.26 -16.41
CA GLU A 267 3.30 18.60 -15.24
C GLU A 267 2.77 17.40 -14.46
N ASP A 268 2.42 16.31 -15.14
CA ASP A 268 1.87 15.12 -14.47
C ASP A 268 2.96 14.46 -13.62
N VAL A 269 4.19 14.40 -14.14
CA VAL A 269 5.37 13.95 -13.41
C VAL A 269 5.67 14.87 -12.23
N LEU A 270 5.63 16.19 -12.43
CA LEU A 270 5.85 17.17 -11.35
C LEU A 270 4.85 16.97 -10.20
N VAL A 271 3.56 16.87 -10.52
CA VAL A 271 2.49 16.67 -9.54
C VAL A 271 2.68 15.34 -8.80
N ALA A 272 2.95 14.25 -9.51
CA ALA A 272 3.16 12.94 -8.90
C ALA A 272 4.39 12.93 -7.96
N MET A 273 5.49 13.57 -8.37
CA MET A 273 6.70 13.69 -7.54
C MET A 273 6.46 14.54 -6.31
N LEU A 274 5.78 15.70 -6.42
CA LEU A 274 5.48 16.55 -5.27
C LEU A 274 4.64 15.83 -4.22
N LEU A 275 3.62 15.08 -4.64
CA LEU A 275 2.80 14.28 -3.73
C LEU A 275 3.65 13.19 -3.04
N SER A 276 4.52 12.53 -3.80
CA SER A 276 5.35 11.41 -3.30
C SER A 276 6.43 11.88 -2.34
N LEU A 277 7.12 12.98 -2.65
CA LEU A 277 8.11 13.62 -1.78
C LEU A 277 7.47 14.15 -0.50
N THR A 278 6.28 14.72 -0.59
CA THR A 278 5.53 15.18 0.59
C THR A 278 5.16 14.00 1.50
N GLN A 279 4.70 12.90 0.92
CA GLN A 279 4.40 11.68 1.67
C GLN A 279 5.67 11.11 2.32
N LEU A 280 6.79 11.04 1.60
CA LEU A 280 8.09 10.62 2.13
C LEU A 280 8.52 11.50 3.30
N ALA A 281 8.56 12.82 3.09
CA ALA A 281 8.98 13.82 4.06
C ALA A 281 8.15 13.77 5.34
N SER A 282 6.85 13.47 5.25
CA SER A 282 5.95 13.37 6.41
C SER A 282 6.34 12.31 7.45
N ASN A 283 7.28 11.41 7.11
CA ASN A 283 7.80 10.40 8.03
C ASN A 283 8.96 10.91 8.89
N PHE A 284 9.65 11.98 8.48
CA PHE A 284 10.86 12.49 9.13
C PHE A 284 10.75 14.00 9.34
N THR A 285 10.86 14.46 10.59
CA THR A 285 10.72 15.88 10.94
C THR A 285 11.72 16.77 10.16
N LEU A 286 12.98 16.33 10.02
CA LEU A 286 13.99 17.07 9.27
C LEU A 286 13.65 17.20 7.78
N LEU A 287 13.12 16.14 7.15
CA LEU A 287 12.68 16.23 5.74
C LEU A 287 11.40 17.05 5.60
N THR A 288 10.52 17.05 6.62
CA THR A 288 9.32 17.87 6.61
C THR A 288 9.67 19.36 6.49
N LEU A 289 10.67 19.84 7.24
CA LEU A 289 11.13 21.23 7.13
C LEU A 289 11.66 21.55 5.72
N ASN A 290 12.57 20.73 5.21
CA ASN A 290 13.10 20.91 3.84
C ASN A 290 12.01 20.89 2.77
N GLN A 291 10.97 20.06 2.96
CA GLN A 291 9.85 19.99 2.05
C GLN A 291 8.95 21.21 2.12
N VAL A 292 8.74 21.81 3.30
CA VAL A 292 8.01 23.08 3.42
C VAL A 292 8.73 24.18 2.64
N ASP A 293 10.04 24.35 2.87
CA ASP A 293 10.84 25.36 2.17
C ASP A 293 10.80 25.18 0.65
N PHE A 294 10.91 23.92 0.21
CA PHE A 294 10.84 23.58 -1.21
C PHE A 294 9.47 23.90 -1.81
N LEU A 295 8.38 23.51 -1.16
CA LEU A 295 7.02 23.79 -1.63
C LEU A 295 6.72 25.29 -1.65
N GLU A 296 7.17 26.05 -0.65
CA GLU A 296 7.06 27.51 -0.66
C GLU A 296 7.80 28.14 -1.84
N SER A 297 9.00 27.66 -2.15
CA SER A 297 9.76 28.15 -3.29
C SER A 297 9.01 27.94 -4.61
N LEU A 298 8.33 26.81 -4.77
CA LEU A 298 7.54 26.48 -5.96
C LEU A 298 6.27 27.34 -6.08
N VAL A 299 5.64 27.70 -4.96
CA VAL A 299 4.50 28.63 -4.96
C VAL A 299 4.94 30.05 -5.35
N LYS A 300 6.13 30.47 -4.92
CA LYS A 300 6.69 31.81 -5.23
C LYS A 300 7.17 31.91 -6.69
N GLN A 301 7.68 30.83 -7.27
CA GLN A 301 8.15 30.78 -8.66
C GLN A 301 7.02 30.96 -9.70
N GLU A 302 7.41 31.30 -10.93
CA GLU A 302 6.54 31.21 -12.11
C GLU A 302 6.43 29.74 -12.54
N ARG A 303 5.55 29.01 -11.85
CA ARG A 303 5.09 27.67 -12.24
C ARG A 303 3.64 27.76 -12.67
N THR A 304 3.17 26.71 -13.33
CA THR A 304 1.78 26.66 -13.77
C THR A 304 0.83 26.57 -12.56
N PRO A 305 -0.42 27.06 -12.68
CA PRO A 305 -1.37 27.09 -11.57
C PRO A 305 -1.58 25.70 -10.95
N ARG A 306 -1.55 24.63 -11.75
CA ARG A 306 -1.74 23.25 -11.29
C ARG A 306 -0.61 22.79 -10.36
N VAL A 307 0.64 23.12 -10.69
CA VAL A 307 1.80 22.80 -9.84
C VAL A 307 1.75 23.59 -8.54
N GLN A 308 1.41 24.88 -8.61
CA GLN A 308 1.24 25.73 -7.43
C GLN A 308 0.12 25.23 -6.51
N GLU A 309 -1.04 24.88 -7.07
CA GLU A 309 -2.17 24.32 -6.31
C GLU A 309 -1.77 23.01 -5.61
N THR A 310 -1.05 22.14 -6.32
CA THR A 310 -0.52 20.90 -5.75
C THR A 310 0.45 21.20 -4.61
N ALA A 311 1.32 22.20 -4.75
CA ALA A 311 2.26 22.56 -3.69
C ALA A 311 1.54 23.03 -2.41
N ILE A 312 0.49 23.85 -2.53
CA ILE A 312 -0.34 24.26 -1.39
C ILE A 312 -1.03 23.05 -0.76
N ARG A 313 -1.58 22.14 -1.58
CA ARG A 313 -2.23 20.92 -1.10
C ARG A 313 -1.25 20.08 -0.27
N CYS A 314 -0.01 19.97 -0.73
CA CYS A 314 1.07 19.31 -0.01
C CYS A 314 1.41 20.02 1.31
N LEU A 315 1.51 21.35 1.32
CA LEU A 315 1.72 22.13 2.55
C LEU A 315 0.60 21.88 3.57
N ARG A 316 -0.67 22.01 3.15
CA ARG A 316 -1.85 21.73 3.99
C ARG A 316 -1.82 20.31 4.56
N PHE A 317 -1.36 19.33 3.78
CA PHE A 317 -1.21 17.96 4.28
C PHE A 317 -0.16 17.84 5.39
N LEU A 318 1.01 18.48 5.23
CA LEU A 318 2.08 18.47 6.25
C LEU A 318 1.63 19.15 7.55
N PHE A 319 0.90 20.28 7.45
CA PHE A 319 0.34 20.99 8.60
C PHE A 319 -0.71 20.15 9.34
N LYS A 320 -1.67 19.55 8.62
CA LYS A 320 -2.70 18.67 9.23
C LYS A 320 -2.11 17.45 9.94
N LYS A 321 -0.94 16.97 9.51
CA LYS A 321 -0.22 15.86 10.16
C LYS A 321 0.46 16.27 11.48
N GLY A 322 0.42 17.54 11.87
CA GLY A 322 1.02 18.05 13.11
C GLY A 322 2.55 17.99 13.11
N ARG A 323 3.18 17.96 11.92
CA ARG A 323 4.63 17.79 11.75
C ARG A 323 5.38 19.11 11.52
N CYS A 324 4.67 20.23 11.52
CA CYS A 324 5.23 21.57 11.41
C CYS A 324 4.41 22.54 12.27
N LEU A 325 5.11 23.40 13.03
CA LEU A 325 4.53 24.48 13.83
C LEU A 325 4.70 25.78 13.04
N TYR A 326 3.74 26.13 12.19
CA TYR A 326 3.64 27.46 11.61
C TYR A 326 2.22 28.00 11.83
N PRO A 327 2.04 29.30 12.17
CA PRO A 327 0.72 29.85 12.44
C PRO A 327 -0.17 29.83 11.19
N ASP A 328 -1.46 29.53 11.35
CA ASP A 328 -2.48 29.52 10.29
C ASP A 328 -2.51 30.83 9.46
N GLU A 329 -2.00 31.93 10.01
CA GLU A 329 -1.85 33.24 9.35
C GLU A 329 -0.96 33.18 8.09
N HIS A 330 0.07 32.32 8.05
CA HIS A 330 0.96 32.18 6.89
C HIS A 330 0.28 31.47 5.71
N LEU A 331 -0.56 30.46 5.98
CA LEU A 331 -1.35 29.79 4.95
C LEU A 331 -2.32 30.75 4.27
N SER A 332 -2.99 31.60 5.07
CA SER A 332 -3.89 32.62 4.54
C SER A 332 -3.16 33.66 3.67
N SER A 333 -1.90 33.95 3.97
CA SER A 333 -1.05 34.87 3.21
C SER A 333 -0.58 34.24 1.89
N ILE A 334 -0.26 32.94 1.90
CA ILE A 334 0.11 32.18 0.69
C ILE A 334 -1.10 32.02 -0.24
N GLU A 335 -2.28 31.70 0.29
CA GLU A 335 -3.52 31.61 -0.48
C GLU A 335 -3.89 32.95 -1.13
N LYS A 336 -3.69 34.08 -0.41
CA LYS A 336 -3.85 35.43 -0.96
C LYS A 336 -2.89 35.72 -2.11
N CYS A 337 -1.64 35.24 -2.06
CA CYS A 337 -0.67 35.43 -3.15
C CYS A 337 -1.10 34.78 -4.48
N ILE A 338 -1.90 33.71 -4.43
CA ILE A 338 -2.42 33.03 -5.63
C ILE A 338 -3.62 33.77 -6.19
N THR A 339 -4.51 34.28 -5.32
CA THR A 339 -5.66 35.10 -5.75
C THR A 339 -5.26 36.47 -6.31
N LYS A 340 -4.05 36.95 -6.02
CA LYS A 340 -3.54 38.25 -6.48
C LYS A 340 -2.81 38.23 -7.82
N ARG A 341 -2.54 37.06 -8.42
CA ARG A 341 -2.03 37.01 -9.80
C ARG A 341 -3.21 37.21 -10.76
N PRO A 342 -3.31 38.33 -11.49
CA PRO A 342 -4.39 38.49 -12.45
C PRO A 342 -4.18 37.46 -13.56
N CYS A 343 -5.26 36.78 -13.94
CA CYS A 343 -5.33 36.14 -15.25
C CYS A 343 -5.16 37.24 -16.30
N SER A 344 -3.98 37.37 -16.87
CA SER A 344 -3.75 38.18 -18.08
C SER A 344 -4.31 37.43 -19.29
N VAL A 345 -5.62 37.25 -19.32
CA VAL A 345 -6.35 36.94 -20.56
C VAL A 345 -7.48 37.95 -20.63
N ASN A 346 -7.32 38.89 -21.58
CA ASN A 346 -8.26 39.91 -22.07
C ASN A 346 -7.77 41.34 -21.93
N GLN A 347 -6.74 41.72 -22.69
CA GLN A 347 -6.62 43.08 -23.23
C GLN A 347 -6.04 43.06 -24.65
N VAL A 348 -6.81 42.55 -25.61
CA VAL A 348 -6.81 43.06 -26.99
C VAL A 348 -8.25 43.01 -27.49
N MET A 349 -9.04 44.02 -27.16
CA MET A 349 -10.20 44.48 -27.95
C MET A 349 -10.76 45.70 -27.23
N GLN A 350 -10.17 46.86 -27.50
CA GLN A 350 -10.85 48.15 -27.52
C GLN A 350 -9.88 49.17 -28.09
N ASN A 351 -9.97 49.39 -29.39
CA ASN A 351 -9.82 50.73 -29.95
C ASN A 351 -10.83 50.87 -31.11
N PRO A 352 -11.72 51.87 -31.07
CA PRO A 352 -12.71 52.12 -32.11
C PRO A 352 -12.13 52.98 -33.23
N THR A 353 -12.81 52.94 -34.39
CA THR A 353 -12.67 53.80 -35.59
C THR A 353 -11.35 53.62 -36.37
N VAL A 354 -11.39 53.22 -37.65
CA VAL A 354 -11.61 54.14 -38.79
C VAL A 354 -11.97 53.33 -40.07
N VAL A 355 -13.11 53.72 -40.69
CA VAL A 355 -13.45 53.71 -42.14
C VAL A 355 -13.81 52.39 -42.85
N CYS A 356 -15.10 52.26 -43.18
CA CYS A 356 -15.63 51.51 -44.35
C CYS A 356 -15.41 52.34 -45.64
N PRO A 357 -15.35 51.76 -46.86
CA PRO A 357 -16.58 51.29 -47.50
C PRO A 357 -16.47 50.06 -48.43
N SER A 358 -17.59 49.32 -48.48
CA SER A 358 -18.26 48.68 -49.64
C SER A 358 -17.46 47.85 -50.66
N MET A 359 -17.92 46.63 -50.98
CA MET A 359 -18.94 46.37 -52.01
C MET A 359 -19.23 44.86 -52.11
N SER A 360 -20.52 44.54 -52.18
CA SER A 360 -21.11 43.27 -52.64
C SER A 360 -20.87 43.07 -54.16
N PRO A 361 -21.38 42.02 -54.86
CA PRO A 361 -22.57 41.20 -54.59
C PRO A 361 -22.32 39.96 -53.73
#